data_AF-A0A4Q3S912-F1
#
_entry.id   AF-A0A4Q3S912-F1
#
_cell.length_a   1.000
_cell.length_b   1.000
_cell.length_c   1.000
_cell.angle_alpha   90.00
_cell.angle_beta   90.00
_cell.angle_gamma   90.00
#
_symmetry.space_group_name_H-M   'P 1'
#
loop_
_entity.id
_entity.type
_entity.pdbx_description
1 polymer ?
#
loop_
_entity_poly.entity_id
_entity_poly.type
_entity_poly.pdbx_seq_one_letter_code
_entity_poly.pdbx_strand_id
1 'polypeptide(L)'
;FPAIRLAELAMLVHTSDRLFTRVRDAASSKEIRSLFEVTANDYWHYHYQMDSKAGFKKKKTGASMQDSLLINTVAPVLFCYASFYNYPHYQEKAMECLEAASCENNAIVRGFKILGTICASARDSQALIELRNEYCNKKRCLECAVGNALLREES
;
A
#
# COMPACT_ATOMS: atom_id res chain seq x y z
N PHE A 1 10.23 -12.94 7.21
CA PHE A 1 11.18 -12.80 8.33
C PHE A 1 11.84 -11.43 8.26
N PRO A 2 11.87 -10.66 9.36
CA PRO A 2 12.28 -9.26 9.40
C PRO A 2 13.71 -9.00 8.91
N ALA A 3 14.64 -9.95 9.07
CA ALA A 3 16.04 -9.78 8.64
C ALA A 3 16.20 -9.55 7.12
N ILE A 4 15.44 -10.25 6.28
CA ILE A 4 15.49 -10.05 4.82
C ILE A 4 14.91 -8.69 4.44
N ARG A 5 13.83 -8.25 5.11
CA ARG A 5 13.23 -6.92 4.88
C ARG A 5 14.16 -5.79 5.33
N LEU A 6 14.87 -5.98 6.44
CA LEU A 6 15.90 -5.04 6.89
C LEU A 6 17.07 -4.99 5.91
N ALA A 7 17.51 -6.12 5.35
CA ALA A 7 18.54 -6.15 4.32
C ALA A 7 18.09 -5.49 3.02
N GLU A 8 16.85 -5.71 2.57
CA GLU A 8 16.25 -5.04 1.42
C GLU A 8 16.15 -3.51 1.66
N LEU A 9 15.73 -3.08 2.84
CA LEU A 9 15.69 -1.66 3.21
C LEU A 9 17.10 -1.05 3.25
N ALA A 10 18.08 -1.74 3.84
CA ALA A 10 19.46 -1.28 3.88
C ALA A 10 20.03 -1.13 2.46
N MET A 11 19.76 -2.09 1.57
CA MET A 11 20.12 -1.99 0.16
C MET A 11 19.41 -0.81 -0.53
N LEU A 12 18.11 -0.64 -0.31
CA LEU A 12 17.35 0.48 -0.84
C LEU A 12 17.95 1.83 -0.41
N VAL A 13 18.25 2.00 0.87
CA VAL A 13 18.88 3.23 1.38
C VAL A 13 20.30 3.41 0.80
N HIS A 14 21.07 2.34 0.69
CA HIS A 14 22.43 2.38 0.15
C HIS A 14 22.46 2.75 -1.34
N THR A 15 21.51 2.23 -2.14
CA THR A 15 21.50 2.43 -3.61
C THR A 15 20.64 3.59 -4.06
N SER A 16 19.81 4.16 -3.19
CA SER A 16 18.91 5.24 -3.55
C SER A 16 19.47 6.58 -3.11
N ASP A 17 20.06 7.33 -4.04
CA ASP A 17 20.21 8.76 -3.83
C ASP A 17 18.84 9.45 -4.00
N ARG A 18 18.49 10.31 -3.03
CA ARG A 18 17.25 11.12 -3.02
C ARG A 18 15.97 10.35 -3.38
N LEU A 19 15.73 9.21 -2.72
CA LEU A 19 14.58 8.33 -3.01
C LEU A 19 13.23 9.07 -3.06
N PHE A 20 12.98 9.97 -2.10
CA PHE A 20 11.73 10.72 -2.07
C PHE A 20 11.55 11.62 -3.31
N THR A 21 12.60 12.33 -3.72
CA THR A 21 12.58 13.14 -4.94
C THR A 21 12.26 12.29 -6.16
N ARG A 22 12.86 11.10 -6.27
CA ARG A 22 12.59 10.16 -7.37
C ARG A 22 11.15 9.66 -7.37
N VAL A 23 10.60 9.32 -6.20
CA VAL A 23 9.20 8.93 -6.04
C VAL A 23 8.26 10.06 -6.46
N ARG A 24 8.55 11.28 -6.00
CA ARG A 24 7.78 12.49 -6.30
C ARG A 24 7.80 12.81 -7.79
N ASP A 25 8.94 12.66 -8.46
CA ASP A 25 9.12 13.07 -9.86
C ASP A 25 8.81 11.94 -10.87
N ALA A 26 8.62 10.70 -10.40
CA ALA A 26 8.24 9.56 -11.26
C ALA A 26 6.93 9.82 -12.03
N ALA A 27 6.86 9.40 -13.29
CA ALA A 27 5.70 9.63 -14.16
C ALA A 27 4.57 8.61 -13.95
N SER A 28 4.81 7.50 -13.25
CA SER A 28 3.80 6.45 -13.06
C SER A 28 4.06 5.58 -11.83
N SER A 29 3.01 4.89 -11.36
CA SER A 29 3.12 3.86 -10.32
C SER A 29 4.08 2.73 -10.71
N LYS A 30 4.21 2.40 -12.00
CA LYS A 30 5.18 1.43 -12.52
C LYS A 30 6.62 1.89 -12.31
N GLU A 31 6.90 3.16 -12.55
CA GLU A 31 8.22 3.75 -12.29
C GLU A 31 8.50 3.81 -10.79
N ILE A 32 7.51 4.15 -9.96
CA ILE A 32 7.65 4.09 -8.51
C ILE A 32 8.00 2.67 -8.06
N ARG A 33 7.33 1.63 -8.58
CA ARG A 33 7.61 0.22 -8.25
C ARG A 33 9.05 -0.18 -8.58
N SER A 34 9.59 0.29 -9.70
CA SER A 34 10.98 -0.03 -10.09
C SER A 34 12.01 0.57 -9.14
N LEU A 35 11.70 1.68 -8.46
CA LEU A 35 12.56 2.24 -7.40
C LEU A 35 12.70 1.29 -6.20
N PHE A 36 11.72 0.42 -5.96
CA PHE A 36 11.70 -0.55 -4.86
C PHE A 36 12.12 -1.97 -5.29
N GLU A 37 12.54 -2.15 -6.55
CA GLU A 37 13.11 -3.41 -7.03
C GLU A 37 14.57 -3.56 -6.58
N VAL A 38 14.75 -3.82 -5.29
CA VAL A 38 16.05 -4.14 -4.70
C VAL A 38 16.17 -5.64 -4.47
N THR A 39 17.36 -6.17 -4.69
CA THR A 39 17.73 -7.52 -4.26
C THR A 39 18.57 -7.42 -2.99
N ALA A 40 18.19 -8.14 -1.94
CA ALA A 40 19.15 -8.45 -0.90
C ALA A 40 20.33 -9.18 -1.57
N ASN A 41 21.57 -8.71 -1.35
CA ASN A 41 22.78 -9.14 -2.05
C ASN A 41 22.97 -10.68 -2.12
N ASP A 42 24.02 -11.14 -2.81
CA ASP A 42 24.30 -12.57 -3.05
C ASP A 42 24.24 -13.45 -1.78
N TYR A 43 24.60 -12.94 -0.61
CA TYR A 43 24.51 -13.67 0.66
C TYR A 43 23.07 -14.18 0.94
N TRP A 44 22.05 -13.37 0.67
CA TRP A 44 20.65 -13.74 0.95
C TRP A 44 20.00 -14.63 -0.11
N HIS A 45 20.67 -14.84 -1.25
CA HIS A 45 20.26 -15.84 -2.24
C HIS A 45 20.44 -17.28 -1.71
N TYR A 46 21.34 -17.47 -0.74
CA TYR A 46 21.67 -18.78 -0.16
C TYR A 46 21.23 -18.95 1.31
N HIS A 47 20.76 -17.88 1.97
CA HIS A 47 20.40 -17.89 3.38
C HIS A 47 18.97 -17.37 3.62
N TYR A 48 18.10 -18.17 4.28
CA TYR A 48 16.73 -17.77 4.67
C TYR A 48 16.63 -17.30 6.13
N GLN A 49 17.57 -17.75 6.96
CA GLN A 49 17.93 -17.25 8.29
C GLN A 49 19.46 -17.14 8.34
N MET A 50 20.01 -16.36 9.28
CA MET A 50 21.45 -16.11 9.43
C MET A 50 22.29 -17.41 9.48
N ASP A 51 21.69 -18.56 9.84
CA ASP A 51 22.40 -19.83 10.05
C ASP A 51 21.85 -21.05 9.26
N SER A 52 20.96 -20.88 8.27
CA SER A 52 20.48 -22.03 7.47
C SER A 52 20.69 -21.84 5.96
N LYS A 53 21.45 -22.76 5.37
CA LYS A 53 21.61 -22.88 3.91
C LYS A 53 20.28 -23.36 3.32
N ALA A 54 19.66 -22.52 2.50
CA ALA A 54 18.46 -22.88 1.75
C ALA A 54 18.80 -22.94 0.24
N GLY A 55 18.03 -23.71 -0.52
CA GLY A 55 18.17 -23.78 -1.97
C GLY A 55 18.04 -22.40 -2.63
N PHE A 56 18.79 -22.17 -3.71
CA PHE A 56 18.87 -20.88 -4.40
C PHE A 56 17.49 -20.36 -4.81
N LYS A 57 17.15 -19.14 -4.36
CA LYS A 57 15.98 -18.40 -4.85
C LYS A 57 16.32 -16.91 -4.92
N LYS A 58 16.24 -16.32 -6.11
CA LYS A 58 16.41 -14.88 -6.30
C LYS A 58 15.28 -14.16 -5.54
N LYS A 59 15.61 -13.55 -4.40
CA LYS A 59 14.65 -12.82 -3.56
C LYS A 59 14.53 -11.40 -4.10
N LYS A 60 13.59 -11.22 -5.03
CA LYS A 60 13.12 -9.89 -5.44
C LYS A 60 11.95 -9.47 -4.56
N THR A 61 11.78 -8.17 -4.37
CA THR A 61 10.54 -7.59 -3.89
C THR A 61 9.38 -8.09 -4.76
N GLY A 62 8.51 -8.95 -4.21
CA GLY A 62 7.34 -9.45 -4.93
C GLY A 62 6.26 -8.37 -5.09
N ALA A 63 5.35 -8.55 -6.05
CA ALA A 63 4.27 -7.60 -6.34
C ALA A 63 3.46 -7.21 -5.08
N SER A 64 3.17 -8.17 -4.19
CA SER A 64 2.49 -7.90 -2.92
C SER A 64 3.26 -6.97 -1.97
N MET A 65 4.60 -7.04 -1.96
CA MET A 65 5.41 -6.12 -1.15
C MET A 65 5.45 -4.73 -1.78
N GLN A 66 5.54 -4.64 -3.10
CA GLN A 66 5.44 -3.36 -3.81
C GLN A 66 4.08 -2.71 -3.57
N ASP A 67 2.99 -3.47 -3.62
CA ASP A 67 1.64 -3.00 -3.26
C ASP A 67 1.62 -2.49 -1.81
N SER A 68 2.20 -3.23 -0.87
CA SER A 68 2.28 -2.80 0.53
C SER A 68 3.04 -1.47 0.69
N LEU A 69 4.15 -1.29 -0.03
CA LEU A 69 4.91 -0.03 -0.03
C LEU A 69 4.13 1.12 -0.66
N LEU A 70 3.40 0.88 -1.75
CA LEU A 70 2.54 1.90 -2.35
C LEU A 70 1.46 2.36 -1.37
N ILE A 71 0.77 1.41 -0.76
CA ILE A 71 -0.37 1.66 0.13
C ILE A 71 0.06 2.30 1.45
N ASN A 72 1.09 1.76 2.11
CA ASN A 72 1.43 2.12 3.48
C ASN A 72 2.55 3.17 3.58
N THR A 73 3.23 3.49 2.48
CA THR A 73 4.40 4.36 2.52
C THR A 73 4.34 5.45 1.46
N VAL A 74 4.27 5.09 0.17
CA VAL A 74 4.33 6.07 -0.91
C VAL A 74 3.10 6.98 -0.92
N ALA A 75 1.89 6.40 -0.95
CA ALA A 75 0.67 7.20 -1.02
C ALA A 75 0.50 8.11 0.22
N PRO A 76 0.65 7.64 1.47
CA PRO A 76 0.53 8.51 2.65
C PRO A 76 1.56 9.64 2.68
N VAL A 77 2.82 9.35 2.35
CA VAL A 77 3.90 10.36 2.36
C VAL A 77 3.68 11.39 1.25
N LEU A 78 3.34 10.96 0.03
CA LEU A 78 3.01 11.87 -1.07
C LEU A 78 1.81 12.75 -0.73
N PHE A 79 0.74 12.16 -0.19
CA PHE A 79 -0.47 12.91 0.18
C PHE A 79 -0.18 13.93 1.28
N CYS A 80 0.61 13.55 2.31
CA CYS A 80 1.02 14.46 3.37
C CYS A 80 1.86 15.63 2.85
N TYR A 81 2.88 15.33 2.03
CA TYR A 81 3.70 16.35 1.36
C TYR A 81 2.84 17.30 0.53
N ALA A 82 1.93 16.74 -0.27
CA ALA A 82 1.03 17.49 -1.12
C ALA A 82 0.11 18.41 -0.32
N SER A 83 -0.42 17.93 0.80
CA SER A 83 -1.31 18.68 1.68
C SER A 83 -0.56 19.80 2.41
N PHE A 84 0.67 19.54 2.86
CA PHE A 84 1.49 20.54 3.55
C PHE A 84 1.88 21.71 2.64
N TYR A 85 2.25 21.43 1.39
CA TYR A 85 2.71 22.44 0.43
C TYR A 85 1.61 22.95 -0.52
N ASN A 86 0.37 22.47 -0.37
CA ASN A 86 -0.76 22.78 -1.27
C ASN A 86 -0.48 22.43 -2.75
N TYR A 87 -0.01 21.20 -2.99
CA TYR A 87 0.28 20.66 -4.31
C TYR A 87 -0.73 19.58 -4.73
N PRO A 88 -1.91 19.96 -5.26
CA PRO A 88 -3.01 19.01 -5.53
C PRO A 88 -2.63 17.89 -6.50
N HIS A 89 -1.75 18.15 -7.46
CA HIS A 89 -1.26 17.12 -8.39
C HIS A 89 -0.55 15.95 -7.68
N TYR A 90 0.09 16.17 -6.54
CA TYR A 90 0.68 15.08 -5.75
C TYR A 90 -0.35 14.36 -4.87
N GLN A 91 -1.48 14.98 -4.53
CA GLN A 91 -2.61 14.29 -3.90
C GLN A 91 -3.25 13.32 -4.89
N GLU A 92 -3.50 13.77 -6.13
CA GLU A 92 -4.02 12.92 -7.20
C GLU A 92 -3.09 11.74 -7.48
N LYS A 93 -1.79 12.01 -7.62
CA LYS A 93 -0.77 10.95 -7.77
C LYS A 93 -0.76 9.95 -6.60
N ALA A 94 -1.00 10.40 -5.37
CA ALA A 94 -1.13 9.48 -4.24
C ALA A 94 -2.37 8.58 -4.38
N MET A 95 -3.49 9.12 -4.87
CA MET A 95 -4.69 8.34 -5.17
C MET A 95 -4.45 7.34 -6.32
N GLU A 96 -3.77 7.76 -7.40
CA GLU A 96 -3.37 6.87 -8.50
C GLU A 96 -2.49 5.71 -8.01
N CYS A 97 -1.62 5.95 -7.02
CA CYS A 97 -0.82 4.89 -6.41
C CYS A 97 -1.70 3.83 -5.71
N LEU A 98 -2.78 4.26 -5.05
CA LEU A 98 -3.75 3.35 -4.42
C LEU A 98 -4.62 2.63 -5.45
N GLU A 99 -5.00 3.30 -6.54
CA GLU A 99 -5.75 2.69 -7.64
C GLU A 99 -4.93 1.64 -8.39
N ALA A 100 -3.62 1.87 -8.54
CA ALA A 100 -2.70 0.95 -9.20
C ALA A 100 -2.26 -0.25 -8.33
N ALA A 101 -2.60 -0.26 -7.04
CA ALA A 101 -2.32 -1.37 -6.14
C ALA A 101 -3.53 -2.32 -6.06
N SER A 102 -3.27 -3.61 -5.88
CA SER A 102 -4.33 -4.61 -5.79
C SER A 102 -5.18 -4.39 -4.54
N CYS A 103 -6.49 -4.66 -4.64
CA CYS A 103 -7.38 -4.66 -3.48
C CYS A 103 -6.82 -5.57 -2.36
N GLU A 104 -6.75 -5.02 -1.14
CA GLU A 104 -6.20 -5.74 0.00
C GLU A 104 -7.08 -6.92 0.42
N ASN A 105 -6.44 -7.98 0.93
CA ASN A 105 -7.13 -9.17 1.39
C ASN A 105 -7.08 -9.31 2.92
N ASN A 106 -7.93 -8.56 3.62
CA ASN A 106 -8.08 -8.63 5.08
C ASN A 106 -9.52 -9.01 5.47
N ALA A 107 -9.74 -9.27 6.77
CA ALA A 107 -11.04 -9.70 7.28
C ALA A 107 -12.16 -8.67 7.05
N ILE A 108 -11.82 -7.38 7.03
CA ILE A 108 -12.76 -6.29 6.78
C ILE A 108 -13.26 -6.35 5.33
N VAL A 109 -12.32 -6.33 4.38
CA VAL A 109 -12.63 -6.37 2.94
C VAL A 109 -13.37 -7.64 2.56
N ARG A 110 -12.98 -8.80 3.12
CA ARG A 110 -13.71 -10.07 2.90
C ARG A 110 -15.15 -9.99 3.41
N GLY A 111 -15.38 -9.35 4.56
CA GLY A 111 -16.72 -9.12 5.08
C GLY A 111 -17.60 -8.33 4.10
N PHE A 112 -17.09 -7.22 3.55
CA PHE A 112 -17.82 -6.43 2.55
C PHE A 112 -18.03 -7.18 1.23
N LYS A 113 -17.06 -7.99 0.78
CA LYS A 113 -17.23 -8.82 -0.42
C LYS A 113 -18.35 -9.85 -0.26
N ILE A 114 -18.53 -10.43 0.93
CA ILE A 114 -19.65 -11.35 1.22
C ILE A 114 -21.00 -10.62 1.12
N LEU A 115 -21.04 -9.33 1.49
CA LEU A 115 -22.22 -8.47 1.35
C LEU A 115 -22.46 -7.98 -0.10
N GLY A 116 -21.64 -8.41 -1.07
CA GLY A 116 -21.78 -8.06 -2.48
C GLY A 116 -21.00 -6.81 -2.91
N THR A 117 -20.17 -6.21 -2.04
CA THR A 117 -19.35 -5.04 -2.42
C THR A 117 -18.18 -5.44 -3.31
N ILE A 118 -18.01 -4.72 -4.42
CA ILE A 118 -16.86 -4.87 -5.32
C ILE A 118 -15.68 -4.07 -4.76
N CYS A 119 -14.50 -4.69 -4.74
CA CYS A 119 -13.24 -4.02 -4.39
C CYS A 119 -12.20 -4.42 -5.42
N ALA A 120 -11.88 -3.48 -6.32
CA ALA A 120 -11.00 -3.69 -7.47
C ALA A 120 -9.57 -3.28 -7.17
N SER A 121 -9.39 -2.22 -6.37
CA SER A 121 -8.08 -1.62 -6.07
C SER A 121 -7.86 -1.42 -4.58
N ALA A 122 -6.62 -1.05 -4.21
CA ALA A 122 -6.31 -0.70 -2.84
C ALA A 122 -7.02 0.58 -2.39
N ARG A 123 -7.33 1.49 -3.31
CA ARG A 123 -8.17 2.66 -3.02
C ARG A 123 -9.53 2.24 -2.45
N ASP A 124 -10.16 1.23 -3.06
CA ASP A 124 -11.44 0.72 -2.60
C ASP A 124 -11.30 0.00 -1.25
N SER A 125 -10.26 -0.83 -1.08
CA SER A 125 -10.06 -1.50 0.22
C SER A 125 -9.78 -0.51 1.34
N GLN A 126 -8.98 0.52 1.11
CA GLN A 126 -8.70 1.58 2.09
C GLN A 126 -9.98 2.35 2.46
N ALA A 127 -10.83 2.68 1.48
CA ALA A 127 -12.13 3.29 1.75
C ALA A 127 -13.03 2.40 2.63
N LEU A 128 -13.09 1.09 2.36
CA LEU A 128 -13.88 0.15 3.14
C LEU A 128 -13.34 -0.06 4.55
N ILE A 129 -12.00 -0.10 4.70
CA ILE A 129 -11.34 -0.21 6.00
C ILE A 129 -11.67 1.03 6.84
N GLU A 130 -11.52 2.22 6.27
CA GLU A 130 -11.80 3.48 6.97
C GLU A 130 -13.28 3.60 7.34
N LEU A 131 -14.18 3.30 6.38
CA LEU A 131 -15.62 3.25 6.61
C LEU A 131 -15.97 2.36 7.82
N ARG A 132 -15.39 1.15 7.88
CA ARG A 132 -15.66 0.23 8.98
C ARG A 132 -15.10 0.74 10.31
N ASN A 133 -13.87 1.23 10.31
CA ASN A 133 -13.18 1.63 11.54
C ASN A 133 -13.78 2.91 12.13
N GLU A 134 -14.09 3.89 11.29
CA GLU A 134 -14.51 5.22 11.74
C GLU A 134 -16.02 5.40 11.86
N TYR A 135 -16.80 4.54 11.20
CA TYR A 135 -18.26 4.62 11.23
C TYR A 135 -18.92 3.34 11.73
N CYS A 136 -18.76 2.20 11.05
CA CYS A 136 -19.54 0.99 11.36
C CYS A 136 -19.26 0.46 12.76
N ASN A 137 -17.99 0.29 13.14
CA ASN A 137 -17.62 -0.21 14.47
C ASN A 137 -18.06 0.75 15.59
N LYS A 138 -18.10 2.06 15.29
CA LYS A 138 -18.53 3.12 16.21
C LYS A 138 -20.04 3.37 16.18
N LYS A 139 -20.81 2.64 15.36
CA LYS A 139 -22.26 2.79 15.15
C LYS A 139 -22.69 4.21 14.72
N ARG A 140 -21.84 4.93 13.99
CA ARG A 140 -22.11 6.31 13.52
C ARG A 140 -22.88 6.34 12.19
N CYS A 141 -23.93 5.52 12.07
CA CYS A 141 -24.66 5.35 10.81
C CYS A 141 -25.31 6.66 10.31
N LEU A 142 -25.78 7.52 11.24
CA LEU A 142 -26.39 8.81 10.93
C LEU A 142 -25.39 9.86 10.40
N GLU A 143 -24.09 9.65 10.61
CA GLU A 143 -23.02 10.51 10.12
C GLU A 143 -22.34 9.93 8.87
N CYS A 144 -22.67 8.69 8.51
CA CYS A 144 -22.09 7.95 7.41
C CYS A 144 -22.94 8.13 6.14
N ALA A 145 -22.34 8.52 5.01
CA ALA A 145 -23.08 8.64 3.75
C ALA A 145 -23.77 7.33 3.33
N VAL A 146 -23.08 6.19 3.49
CA VAL A 146 -23.64 4.86 3.17
C VAL A 146 -24.75 4.49 4.16
N GLY A 147 -24.54 4.70 5.47
CA GLY A 147 -25.54 4.41 6.49
C GLY A 147 -26.81 5.24 6.31
N ASN A 148 -26.67 6.53 6.01
CA ASN A 148 -27.77 7.43 5.72
C ASN A 148 -28.55 7.04 4.46
N ALA A 149 -27.87 6.55 3.42
CA ALA A 149 -28.54 6.06 2.21
C ALA A 149 -29.40 4.83 2.52
N LEU A 150 -28.85 3.84 3.23
CA LEU A 150 -29.56 2.61 3.60
C LEU A 150 -30.80 2.87 4.46
N LEU A 151 -30.68 3.73 5.47
CA LEU A 151 -31.81 4.07 6.36
C LEU A 151 -32.97 4.77 5.63
N ARG A 152 -32.67 5.51 4.56
CA ARG A 152 -33.68 6.17 3.73
C ARG A 152 -34.39 5.21 2.78
N GLU A 153 -33.71 4.17 2.31
CA GLU A 153 -34.32 3.14 1.45
C GLU A 153 -35.28 2.22 2.22
N GLU A 154 -35.10 2.07 3.54
CA GLU A 154 -36.00 1.31 4.41
C GLU A 154 -37.23 2.10 4.90
N SER A 155 -37.33 3.40 4.59
CA SER A 155 -38.43 4.30 4.99
C SER A 155 -39.45 4.51 3.88
#